data_AF-A0A1G8A7P4-F1
#
_entry.id   AF-A0A1G8A7P4-F1
#
_cell.length_a   1.000
_cell.length_b   1.000
_cell.length_c   1.000
_cell.angle_alpha   90.00
_cell.angle_beta   90.00
_cell.angle_gamma   90.00
#
_symmetry.space_group_name_H-M   'P 1'
#
loop_
_entity.id
_entity.type
_entity.pdbx_description
1 polymer ?
#
loop_
_entity_poly.entity_id
_entity_poly.type
_entity_poly.pdbx_seq_one_letter_code
_entity_poly.pdbx_strand_id
1 'polypeptide(L)' 'TTLDFNAVLRDMGIQYRRHGRWNLSDDLQGRGYTAERTHVSYSLKGEKKVKVYMTWTMNGLKYLNAKLGYPNF' A
#
# COMPACT_ATOMS: atom_id res chain seq x y z
N THR A 1 16.63 -11.45 8.18
CA THR A 1 15.43 -10.91 8.84
C THR A 1 14.55 -10.30 7.78
N THR A 2 13.36 -10.83 7.53
CA THR A 2 12.44 -10.22 6.56
C THR A 2 11.97 -8.90 7.16
N LEU A 3 12.47 -7.78 6.65
CA LEU A 3 11.96 -6.46 7.02
C LEU A 3 10.53 -6.37 6.48
N ASP A 4 9.56 -6.10 7.37
CA ASP A 4 8.21 -5.74 6.92
C ASP A 4 8.32 -4.40 6.20
N PHE A 5 8.25 -4.45 4.87
CA PHE A 5 8.31 -3.25 4.03
C PHE A 5 7.31 -2.19 4.49
N ASN A 6 6.16 -2.59 5.03
CA ASN A 6 5.19 -1.63 5.53
C ASN A 6 5.64 -0.90 6.79
N ALA A 7 6.42 -1.55 7.65
CA ALA A 7 7.00 -0.92 8.83
C ALA A 7 8.01 0.15 8.41
N VAL A 8 8.87 -0.15 7.43
CA VAL A 8 9.82 0.84 6.87
C VAL A 8 9.07 2.06 6.33
N LEU A 9 8.05 1.85 5.49
CA LEU A 9 7.29 2.97 4.93
C LEU A 9 6.53 3.78 6.00
N ARG A 10 6.09 3.12 7.09
CA ARG A 10 5.47 3.81 8.23
C ARG A 10 6.48 4.67 8.96
N ASP A 11 7.67 4.14 9.23
CA ASP A 11 8.72 4.85 9.94
C ASP A 11 9.26 6.04 9.10
N MET A 12 9.18 5.94 7.77
CA MET A 12 9.44 7.06 6.84
C MET A 12 8.28 8.08 6.75
N GLY A 13 7.16 7.87 7.44
CA GLY A 13 5.99 8.73 7.38
C GLY A 13 5.24 8.69 6.04
N ILE A 14 5.48 7.69 5.20
CA ILE A 14 4.84 7.55 3.87
C ILE A 14 3.43 6.95 4.00
N GLN A 15 3.22 6.08 4.99
CA GLN A 15 1.93 5.45 5.23
C GLN A 15 1.66 5.27 6.72
N TYR A 16 0.40 5.07 7.06
CA TYR A 16 -0.01 4.80 8.43
C TYR A 16 -1.08 3.71 8.49
N ARG A 17 -1.24 3.13 9.68
CA ARG A 17 -2.13 2.01 9.94
C ARG A 17 -3.39 2.49 10.66
N ARG A 18 -4.57 2.35 10.04
CA ARG A 18 -5.86 2.73 10.64
C ARG A 18 -6.96 1.75 10.24
N HIS A 19 -7.85 1.41 11.17
CA HIS A 19 -9.01 0.52 10.95
C HIS A 19 -8.71 -0.77 10.16
N GLY A 20 -7.64 -1.49 10.51
CA GLY A 20 -7.36 -2.74 9.80
C GLY A 20 -6.82 -2.58 8.37
N ARG A 21 -6.53 -1.36 7.88
CA ARG A 21 -5.89 -1.08 6.58
C ARG A 21 -4.64 -0.18 6.67
N TRP A 22 -3.79 -0.28 5.64
CA TRP A 22 -2.72 0.68 5.37
C TRP A 22 -3.29 1.82 4.53
N ASN A 23 -2.93 3.05 4.89
CA ASN A 23 -3.37 4.27 4.23
C ASN A 23 -2.15 5.13 3.91
N LEU A 24 -2.20 5.84 2.78
CA LEU A 24 -1.18 6.79 2.40
C LEU A 24 -1.29 8.02 3.31
N SER A 25 -0.15 8.59 3.73
CA SER A 25 -0.15 9.82 4.54
C SER A 25 -0.85 10.97 3.83
N ASP A 26 -1.51 11.82 4.62
CA ASP A 26 -2.42 12.86 4.13
C ASP A 26 -1.72 13.87 3.21
N ASP A 27 -0.44 14.17 3.45
CA ASP A 27 0.39 15.06 2.64
C ASP A 27 0.74 14.50 1.24
N LEU A 28 0.58 13.19 1.06
CA LEU A 28 0.83 12.46 -0.18
C LEU A 28 -0.47 12.10 -0.94
N GLN A 29 -1.63 12.32 -0.34
CA GLN A 29 -2.92 12.06 -0.98
C GLN A 29 -3.14 12.92 -2.23
N GLY A 30 -3.96 12.43 -3.16
CA GLY A 30 -4.28 13.13 -4.42
C GLY A 30 -3.17 13.13 -5.49
N ARG A 31 -1.97 12.58 -5.19
CA ARG A 31 -0.83 12.54 -6.13
C ARG A 31 -0.84 11.34 -7.07
N GLY A 32 -1.87 10.50 -7.00
CA GLY A 32 -1.98 9.28 -7.81
C GLY A 32 -0.96 8.18 -7.46
N TYR A 33 -0.38 8.19 -6.27
CA TYR A 33 0.59 7.18 -5.81
C TYR A 33 -0.05 5.85 -5.43
N THR A 34 -1.32 5.88 -5.04
CA THR A 34 -2.04 4.69 -4.61
C THR A 34 -3.39 4.59 -5.31
N ALA A 35 -3.91 3.37 -5.34
CA ALA A 35 -5.24 3.04 -5.83
C ALA A 35 -5.89 2.02 -4.89
N GLU A 36 -7.21 1.95 -4.88
CA GLU A 36 -7.94 0.91 -4.16
C GLU A 36 -8.15 -0.31 -5.05
N ARG A 37 -7.84 -1.49 -4.52
CA ARG A 37 -8.11 -2.77 -5.18
C ARG A 37 -9.12 -3.55 -4.37
N THR A 38 -10.22 -3.91 -5.03
CA THR A 38 -11.19 -4.87 -4.49
C THR A 38 -10.70 -6.29 -4.76
N HIS A 39 -10.64 -7.10 -3.72
CA HIS A 39 -10.31 -8.51 -3.77
C HIS A 39 -11.49 -9.33 -3.28
N VAL A 40 -11.92 -10.25 -4.13
CA VAL A 40 -12.99 -11.20 -3.85
C VAL A 40 -12.36 -12.57 -3.69
N SER A 41 -12.63 -13.22 -2.57
CA SER A 41 -12.28 -14.61 -2.34
C SER A 41 -13.48 -15.38 -1.79
N TYR A 42 -13.39 -16.71 -1.79
CA TYR A 42 -14.41 -17.59 -1.24
C TYR A 42 -13.81 -18.40 -0.09
N SER A 43 -14.58 -18.61 0.98
CA SER A 43 -14.19 -19.54 2.05
C SER A 43 -14.31 -20.99 1.57
N LEU A 44 -13.73 -21.93 2.32
CA LEU A 44 -13.88 -23.37 2.03
C LEU A 44 -15.35 -23.84 2.09
N LYS A 45 -16.25 -23.06 2.72
CA LYS A 45 -17.70 -23.30 2.76
C LYS A 45 -18.46 -22.56 1.65
N GLY A 46 -17.76 -21.94 0.69
CA GLY A 46 -18.35 -21.17 -0.41
C GLY A 46 -18.80 -19.75 -0.07
N GLU A 47 -18.51 -19.25 1.14
CA GLU A 47 -18.93 -17.90 1.53
C GLU A 47 -18.06 -16.85 0.84
N LYS A 48 -18.70 -15.90 0.14
CA LYS A 48 -18.03 -14.78 -0.53
C LYS A 48 -17.45 -13.82 0.52
N LYS A 49 -16.16 -13.52 0.40
CA LYS A 49 -15.42 -12.52 1.18
C LYS A 49 -14.94 -11.42 0.25
N VAL A 50 -15.30 -10.17 0.58
CA VAL A 50 -14.86 -8.98 -0.16
C VAL A 50 -13.96 -8.16 0.75
N LYS A 51 -12.76 -7.84 0.29
CA LYS A 51 -11.82 -6.93 0.96
C LYS A 51 -11.36 -5.86 -0.01
N VAL A 52 -11.24 -4.63 0.48
CA VAL A 52 -10.63 -3.53 -0.26
C VAL A 52 -9.33 -3.18 0.42
N TYR A 53 -8.24 -3.09 -0.35
CA TYR A 53 -6.94 -2.67 0.15
C TYR A 53 -6.29 -1.66 -0.79
N MET A 54 -5.46 -0.79 -0.21
CA MET A 54 -4.61 0.14 -0.94
C MET A 54 -3.50 -0.63 -1.68
N THR A 55 -3.24 -0.25 -2.92
CA THR A 55 -2.13 -0.75 -3.74
C THR A 55 -1.34 0.41 -4.33
N TRP A 56 -0.04 0.22 -4.53
CA TRP A 56 0.81 1.22 -5.20
C TRP A 56 0.53 1.25 -6.70
N THR A 57 0.38 2.44 -7.27
CA THR A 57 0.41 2.65 -8.72
C THR A 57 1.85 2.62 -9.22
N MET A 58 2.05 2.64 -10.54
CA MET A 58 3.40 2.81 -11.11
C MET A 58 4.06 4.11 -10.65
N ASN A 59 3.30 5.20 -10.55
CA ASN A 59 3.82 6.48 -10.03
C ASN A 59 4.19 6.38 -8.55
N GLY A 60 3.40 5.64 -7.77
CA GLY A 60 3.73 5.31 -6.38
C GLY A 60 5.03 4.53 -6.26
N LEU A 61 5.22 3.50 -7.09
CA LEU A 61 6.47 2.72 -7.10
C LEU A 61 7.69 3.58 -7.45
N LYS A 62 7.58 4.48 -8.43
CA LYS A 62 8.64 5.45 -8.77
C LYS A 62 8.96 6.38 -7.59
N TYR A 63 7.93 6.86 -6.90
CA TYR A 63 8.10 7.67 -5.69
C TYR A 63 8.83 6.88 -4.58
N LEU A 64 8.42 5.64 -4.32
CA LEU A 64 9.06 4.78 -3.33
C LEU A 64 10.53 4.50 -3.68
N ASN A 65 10.81 4.13 -4.94
CA ASN A 65 12.18 3.88 -5.40
C ASN A 65 13.08 5.10 -5.22
N ALA A 66 12.59 6.30 -5.60
CA ALA A 66 13.31 7.55 -5.38
C ALA A 66 13.60 7.80 -3.89
N LYS A 67 12.65 7.53 -3.00
CA LYS A 67 12.82 7.70 -1.55
C LYS A 67 13.75 6.67 -0.91
N LEU A 68 13.80 5.47 -1.47
CA LEU A 68 14.63 4.35 -0.99
C LEU A 68 16.03 4.34 -1.61
N GLY A 69 16.32 5.25 -2.55
CA GLY A 69 17.61 5.32 -3.23
C GLY A 69 17.83 4.26 -4.31
N TYR A 70 16.76 3.60 -4.78
CA TYR A 70 16.83 2.68 -5.91
C TYR A 70 16.82 3.45 -7.24
N PRO A 71 17.58 3.03 -8.25
CA PRO A 71 17.54 3.64 -9.58
C PRO A 71 16.13 3.52 -10.17
N ASN A 72 15.58 4.66 -10.60
CA ASN A 72 14.37 4.69 -11.40
C ASN A 72 14.75 4.39 -12.86
N PHE A 73 14.42 3.20 -13.34
CA PHE A 73 14.55 2.81 -14.74
C PHE A 73 13.39 3.35 -15.58
#